data_AF-A0A063B631-F1
#
_entry.id   AF-A0A063B631-F1
#
_cell.length_a   1.000
_cell.length_b   1.000
_cell.length_c   1.000
_cell.angle_alpha   90.00
_cell.angle_beta   90.00
_cell.angle_gamma   90.00
#
_symmetry.space_group_name_H-M   'P 1'
#
loop_
_entity.id
_entity.type
_entity.pdbx_description
1 polymer ?
#
loop_
_entity_poly.entity_id
_entity_poly.type
_entity_poly.pdbx_seq_one_letter_code
_entity_poly.pdbx_strand_id
1 'polypeptide(L)'
;MISIRSLAAACVLLAGYIATAHAETYPPEVSRKIDGLQSKCAYKSNDPKAPACIEYKAMLARTIPPAVQALMHREEALNDTCRNGPPPKMLPDGQYAQGSACAQREQLMKTIHQYGWCWGHTDMDSYHPGWVICHPGEWQ
;
A
#
# COMPACT_ATOMS: atom_id res chain seq x y z
N MET A 1 -8.40 18.43 52.88
CA MET A 1 -8.85 17.38 51.94
C MET A 1 -8.51 17.83 50.53
N ILE A 2 -7.46 17.25 49.95
CA ILE A 2 -7.00 17.54 48.58
C ILE A 2 -7.77 16.58 47.67
N SER A 3 -8.83 17.06 47.02
CA SER A 3 -9.62 16.23 46.09
C SER A 3 -8.99 16.23 44.71
N ILE A 4 -8.52 15.04 44.35
CA ILE A 4 -7.93 14.62 43.08
C ILE A 4 -8.94 14.89 41.94
N ARG A 5 -8.76 15.98 41.20
CA ARG A 5 -9.57 16.30 40.00
C ARG A 5 -8.74 16.42 38.70
N SER A 6 -7.46 16.03 38.71
CA SER A 6 -6.56 16.34 37.59
C SER A 6 -6.09 15.17 36.73
N LEU A 7 -6.61 13.95 36.90
CA LEU A 7 -6.11 12.78 36.16
C LEU A 7 -6.95 12.36 34.94
N ALA A 8 -8.19 12.86 34.78
CA ALA A 8 -9.04 12.47 33.65
C ALA A 8 -8.81 13.31 32.38
N ALA A 9 -8.17 14.47 32.47
CA ALA A 9 -8.00 15.38 31.32
C ALA A 9 -6.73 15.10 30.49
N ALA A 10 -5.80 14.28 31.00
CA ALA A 10 -4.54 14.01 30.31
C ALA A 10 -4.58 12.79 29.37
N CYS A 11 -5.55 11.88 29.51
CA CYS A 11 -5.65 10.71 28.62
C CYS A 11 -6.40 10.97 27.32
N VAL A 12 -7.22 12.03 27.24
CA VAL A 12 -8.00 12.33 26.02
C VAL A 12 -7.17 13.05 24.96
N LEU A 13 -6.06 13.71 25.34
CA LEU A 13 -5.20 14.43 24.40
C LEU A 13 -4.18 13.54 23.67
N LEU A 14 -4.05 12.26 24.06
CA LEU A 14 -3.17 11.29 23.39
C LEU A 14 -3.89 10.42 22.35
N ALA A 15 -5.23 10.50 22.27
CA ALA A 15 -6.01 9.84 21.22
C ALA A 15 -6.13 10.66 19.92
N GLY A 16 -5.60 11.89 19.90
CA GLY A 16 -5.69 12.81 18.75
C GLY A 16 -4.56 12.69 17.72
N TYR A 17 -3.61 11.78 17.91
CA TYR A 17 -2.41 11.63 17.04
C TYR A 17 -2.31 10.27 16.36
N ILE A 18 -3.36 9.47 16.34
CA ILE A 18 -3.39 8.25 15.51
C ILE A 18 -3.95 8.63 14.15
N ALA A 19 -3.02 8.98 13.27
CA ALA A 19 -3.07 8.72 11.84
C ALA A 19 -4.38 9.11 11.14
N THR A 20 -4.58 10.41 10.94
CA THR A 20 -5.01 10.86 9.61
C THR A 20 -3.83 10.66 8.65
N ALA A 21 -3.52 9.40 8.38
CA ALA A 21 -2.91 9.05 7.12
C ALA A 21 -4.00 9.17 6.06
N HIS A 22 -4.46 10.40 5.87
CA HIS A 22 -5.20 10.72 4.68
C HIS A 22 -4.25 10.38 3.55
N ALA A 23 -4.69 9.50 2.64
CA ALA A 23 -4.10 9.44 1.32
C ALA A 23 -3.91 10.89 0.90
N GLU A 24 -2.67 11.37 0.86
CA GLU A 24 -2.37 12.62 0.18
C GLU A 24 -2.75 12.31 -1.26
N THR A 25 -4.01 12.58 -1.60
CA THR A 25 -4.50 12.50 -2.96
C THR A 25 -3.65 13.50 -3.69
N TYR A 26 -2.66 13.00 -4.43
CA TYR A 26 -1.76 13.85 -5.16
C TYR A 26 -2.58 14.79 -6.04
N PRO A 27 -2.08 16.00 -6.31
CA PRO A 27 -2.73 16.90 -7.24
C PRO A 27 -3.13 16.14 -8.52
N PRO A 28 -4.34 16.34 -9.09
CA PRO A 28 -4.84 15.55 -10.22
C PRO A 28 -3.88 15.50 -11.43
N GLU A 29 -3.04 16.50 -11.62
CA GLU A 29 -1.94 16.51 -12.59
C GLU A 29 -0.85 15.47 -12.32
N VAL A 30 -0.48 15.24 -11.06
CA VAL A 30 0.50 14.23 -10.65
C VAL A 30 -0.06 12.83 -10.88
N SER A 31 -1.32 12.58 -10.48
CA SER A 31 -2.01 11.31 -10.74
C SER A 31 -2.07 11.02 -12.24
N ARG A 32 -2.58 11.96 -13.06
CA ARG A 32 -2.63 11.79 -14.52
C ARG A 32 -1.27 11.53 -15.16
N LYS A 33 -0.20 12.13 -14.62
CA LYS A 33 1.15 11.91 -15.11
C LYS A 33 1.64 10.49 -14.80
N ILE A 34 1.36 9.99 -13.59
CA ILE A 34 1.67 8.62 -13.18
C ILE A 34 0.92 7.62 -14.08
N ASP A 35 -0.39 7.80 -14.27
CA ASP A 35 -1.22 6.94 -15.12
C ASP A 35 -0.72 6.91 -16.57
N GLY A 36 -0.37 8.09 -17.11
CA GLY A 36 0.17 8.21 -18.46
C GLY A 36 1.54 7.57 -18.65
N LEU A 37 2.39 7.58 -17.62
CA LEU A 37 3.69 6.90 -17.63
C LEU A 37 3.52 5.38 -17.49
N GLN A 38 2.59 4.95 -16.64
CA GLN A 38 2.28 3.54 -16.45
C GLN A 38 1.71 2.91 -17.72
N SER A 39 0.74 3.56 -18.36
CA SER A 39 0.18 3.11 -19.64
C SER A 39 1.26 2.96 -20.71
N LYS A 40 2.22 3.90 -20.78
CA LYS A 40 3.35 3.81 -21.71
C LYS A 40 4.32 2.67 -21.36
N CYS A 41 4.56 2.41 -20.07
CA CYS A 41 5.36 1.29 -19.63
C CYS A 41 4.70 -0.05 -20.01
N ALA A 42 3.40 -0.20 -19.73
CA ALA A 42 2.62 -1.40 -20.02
C ALA A 42 2.46 -1.65 -21.54
N TYR A 43 2.14 -0.61 -22.33
CA TYR A 43 1.87 -0.73 -23.76
C TYR A 43 3.13 -0.96 -24.61
N LYS A 44 4.31 -0.51 -24.16
CA LYS A 44 5.51 -0.52 -25.01
C LYS A 44 6.56 -1.56 -24.67
N SER A 45 6.59 -2.17 -23.49
CA SER A 45 7.65 -3.14 -23.25
C SER A 45 7.42 -4.06 -22.06
N ASN A 46 7.62 -5.35 -22.30
CA ASN A 46 8.09 -6.27 -21.26
C ASN A 46 9.55 -5.99 -20.86
N ASP A 47 10.13 -4.87 -21.30
CA ASP A 47 11.49 -4.44 -20.99
C ASP A 47 11.47 -3.45 -19.82
N PRO A 48 11.84 -3.87 -18.60
CA PRO A 48 11.91 -2.98 -17.45
C PRO A 48 12.91 -1.82 -17.61
N LYS A 49 13.76 -1.83 -18.66
CA LYS A 49 14.71 -0.78 -19.00
C LYS A 49 14.15 0.25 -19.98
N ALA A 50 12.91 0.11 -20.46
CA ALA A 50 12.31 1.13 -21.30
C ALA A 50 12.24 2.48 -20.58
N PRO A 51 12.52 3.61 -21.26
CA PRO A 51 12.54 4.93 -20.62
C PRO A 51 11.25 5.27 -19.86
N ALA A 52 10.09 4.90 -20.39
CA ALA A 52 8.81 5.12 -19.72
C ALA A 52 8.66 4.31 -18.42
N CYS A 53 9.19 3.09 -18.37
CA CYS A 53 9.19 2.27 -17.16
C CYS A 53 10.18 2.79 -16.11
N ILE A 54 11.34 3.29 -16.53
CA ILE A 54 12.32 3.94 -15.64
C ILE A 54 11.70 5.22 -15.05
N GLU A 55 11.10 6.06 -15.89
CA GLU A 55 10.47 7.32 -15.45
C GLU A 55 9.26 7.07 -14.55
N TYR A 56 8.43 6.07 -14.88
CA TYR A 56 7.32 5.63 -14.03
C TYR A 56 7.80 5.21 -12.63
N LYS A 57 8.81 4.32 -12.54
CA LYS A 57 9.38 3.88 -11.26
C LYS A 57 9.99 5.04 -10.47
N ALA A 58 10.71 5.93 -11.16
CA ALA A 58 11.31 7.10 -10.52
C ALA A 58 10.24 8.09 -10.00
N MET A 59 9.13 8.23 -10.71
CA MET A 59 8.01 9.06 -10.28
C MET A 59 7.33 8.46 -9.05
N LEU A 60 6.94 7.19 -9.11
CA LEU A 60 6.38 6.47 -7.97
C LEU A 60 7.27 6.58 -6.73
N ALA A 61 8.57 6.35 -6.86
CA ALA A 61 9.50 6.40 -5.73
C ALA A 61 9.59 7.79 -5.06
N ARG A 62 9.32 8.88 -5.79
CA ARG A 62 9.28 10.24 -5.22
C ARG A 62 7.93 10.58 -4.63
N THR A 63 6.90 9.91 -5.10
CA THR A 63 5.52 10.14 -4.74
C THR A 63 5.20 9.39 -3.44
N ILE A 64 5.56 8.11 -3.33
CA ILE A 64 5.25 7.24 -2.17
C ILE A 64 5.80 7.83 -0.86
N PRO A 65 4.95 8.08 0.17
CA PRO A 65 5.43 8.53 1.48
C PRO A 65 6.35 7.48 2.12
N PRO A 66 7.43 7.87 2.83
CA PRO A 66 8.39 6.93 3.40
C PRO A 66 7.77 5.82 4.27
N ALA A 67 6.71 6.15 5.02
CA ALA A 67 5.98 5.18 5.82
C ALA A 67 5.30 4.10 4.96
N VAL A 68 4.68 4.50 3.85
CA VAL A 68 4.05 3.58 2.90
C VAL A 68 5.12 2.75 2.17
N GLN A 69 6.24 3.37 1.77
CA GLN A 69 7.35 2.67 1.14
C GLN A 69 7.91 1.56 2.04
N ALA A 70 8.04 1.82 3.35
CA ALA A 70 8.47 0.81 4.31
C ALA A 70 7.47 -0.37 4.41
N LEU A 71 6.17 -0.09 4.34
CA LEU A 71 5.13 -1.13 4.30
C LEU A 71 5.22 -1.95 3.02
N MET A 72 5.41 -1.31 1.86
CA MET A 72 5.55 -1.98 0.56
C MET A 72 6.79 -2.90 0.52
N HIS A 73 7.94 -2.44 1.01
CA HIS A 73 9.14 -3.30 1.10
C HIS A 73 8.92 -4.50 2.03
N ARG A 74 8.19 -4.31 3.14
CA ARG A 74 7.88 -5.41 4.06
C ARG A 74 6.89 -6.39 3.45
N GLU A 75 5.92 -5.90 2.68
CA GLU A 75 4.98 -6.73 1.92
C GLU A 75 5.71 -7.57 0.88
N GLU A 76 6.62 -6.98 0.11
CA GLU A 76 7.42 -7.69 -0.90
C GLU A 76 8.24 -8.83 -0.28
N ALA A 77 8.94 -8.57 0.83
CA ALA A 77 9.69 -9.60 1.55
C ALA A 77 8.81 -10.74 2.08
N LEU A 78 7.59 -10.41 2.56
CA LEU A 78 6.63 -11.41 3.00
C LEU A 78 5.98 -12.16 1.84
N ASN A 79 5.78 -11.51 0.70
CA ASN A 79 5.28 -12.13 -0.53
C ASN A 79 6.27 -13.18 -1.04
N ASP A 80 7.57 -12.86 -1.07
CA ASP A 80 8.61 -13.83 -1.42
C ASP A 80 8.64 -15.02 -0.45
N THR A 81 8.50 -14.76 0.85
CA THR A 81 8.46 -15.81 1.86
C THR A 81 7.20 -16.66 1.72
N CYS A 82 6.06 -16.05 1.44
CA CYS A 82 4.78 -16.74 1.23
C CYS A 82 4.84 -17.64 -0.02
N ARG A 83 5.41 -17.14 -1.13
CA ARG A 83 5.48 -17.87 -2.40
C ARG A 83 6.46 -19.05 -2.36
N ASN A 84 7.60 -18.85 -1.71
CA ASN A 84 8.71 -19.81 -1.75
C ASN A 84 8.81 -20.67 -0.47
N GLY A 85 7.99 -20.38 0.55
CA GLY A 85 7.96 -21.11 1.81
C GLY A 85 7.02 -22.34 1.80
N PRO A 86 6.92 -23.04 2.94
CA PRO A 86 5.95 -24.12 3.10
C PRO A 86 4.52 -23.61 2.90
N PRO A 87 3.63 -24.39 2.27
CA PRO A 87 2.24 -23.98 2.08
C PRO A 87 1.58 -23.72 3.44
N PRO A 88 1.01 -22.53 3.65
CA PRO A 88 0.36 -22.19 4.91
C PRO A 88 -0.92 -23.02 5.09
N LYS A 89 -1.31 -23.22 6.34
CA LYS A 89 -2.64 -23.75 6.66
C LYS A 89 -3.69 -22.72 6.23
N MET A 90 -4.66 -23.15 5.41
CA MET A 90 -5.87 -22.37 5.14
C MET A 90 -6.96 -22.70 6.17
N LEU A 91 -7.71 -21.69 6.56
CA LEU A 91 -8.90 -21.80 7.37
C LEU A 91 -10.12 -22.11 6.48
N PRO A 92 -11.24 -22.64 7.04
CA PRO A 92 -12.43 -22.98 6.25
C PRO A 92 -13.07 -21.81 5.49
N ASP A 93 -12.80 -20.57 5.90
CA ASP A 93 -13.27 -19.34 5.26
C ASP A 93 -12.36 -18.85 4.12
N GLY A 94 -11.33 -19.63 3.77
CA GLY A 94 -10.37 -19.30 2.72
C GLY A 94 -9.23 -18.38 3.15
N GLN A 95 -9.20 -17.93 4.42
CA GLN A 95 -8.10 -17.10 4.93
C GLN A 95 -6.90 -17.95 5.34
N TYR A 96 -5.70 -17.38 5.27
CA TYR A 96 -4.53 -18.02 5.85
C TYR A 96 -4.57 -18.01 7.37
N ALA A 97 -4.12 -19.10 8.00
CA ALA A 97 -3.96 -19.15 9.44
C ALA A 97 -3.03 -18.01 9.93
N GLN A 98 -3.43 -17.38 11.04
CA GLN A 98 -2.67 -16.29 11.65
C GLN A 98 -1.22 -16.71 11.94
N GLY A 99 -0.30 -15.75 11.81
CA GLY A 99 1.14 -15.96 12.03
C GLY A 99 1.89 -16.46 10.79
N SER A 100 1.22 -16.99 9.77
CA SER A 100 1.88 -17.33 8.50
C SER A 100 2.37 -16.08 7.76
N ALA A 101 3.42 -16.23 6.94
CA ALA A 101 3.92 -15.14 6.10
C ALA A 101 2.83 -14.64 5.13
N CYS A 102 1.99 -15.53 4.61
CA CYS A 102 0.88 -15.19 3.73
C CYS A 102 -0.20 -14.37 4.45
N ALA A 103 -0.59 -14.74 5.68
CA ALA A 103 -1.53 -13.94 6.47
C ALA A 103 -0.98 -12.54 6.80
N GLN A 104 0.32 -12.45 7.13
CA GLN A 104 0.99 -11.18 7.40
C GLN A 104 1.08 -10.30 6.14
N ARG A 105 1.38 -10.90 4.99
CA ARG A 105 1.38 -10.22 3.69
C ARG A 105 0.00 -9.64 3.38
N GLU A 106 -1.05 -10.43 3.50
CA GLU A 106 -2.43 -9.95 3.25
C GLU A 106 -2.82 -8.80 4.19
N GLN A 107 -2.40 -8.86 5.46
CA GLN A 107 -2.65 -7.75 6.38
C GLN A 107 -1.91 -6.48 5.94
N LEU A 108 -0.67 -6.58 5.48
CA LEU A 108 0.06 -5.43 4.94
C LEU A 108 -0.59 -4.90 3.67
N MET A 109 -1.04 -5.76 2.76
CA MET A 109 -1.76 -5.30 1.56
C MET A 109 -2.99 -4.49 1.93
N LYS A 110 -3.81 -4.96 2.88
CA LYS A 110 -4.99 -4.22 3.39
C LYS A 110 -4.58 -2.88 4.01
N THR A 111 -3.50 -2.86 4.78
CA THR A 111 -3.00 -1.62 5.37
C THR A 111 -2.53 -0.64 4.29
N ILE A 112 -1.71 -1.06 3.34
CA ILE A 112 -1.23 -0.24 2.20
C ILE A 112 -2.43 0.31 1.40
N HIS A 113 -3.45 -0.52 1.21
CA HIS A 113 -4.70 -0.15 0.56
C HIS A 113 -5.45 0.97 1.28
N GLN A 114 -5.51 0.93 2.62
CA GLN A 114 -6.07 2.02 3.45
C GLN A 114 -5.29 3.33 3.33
N TYR A 115 -4.01 3.29 2.95
CA TYR A 115 -3.21 4.47 2.63
C TYR A 115 -3.47 5.02 1.22
N GLY A 116 -4.41 4.44 0.46
CA GLY A 116 -4.77 4.86 -0.90
C GLY A 116 -3.87 4.26 -1.98
N TRP A 117 -3.22 3.12 -1.72
CA TRP A 117 -2.35 2.44 -2.67
C TRP A 117 -2.90 1.07 -3.07
N CYS A 118 -3.12 0.87 -4.36
CA CYS A 118 -3.74 -0.32 -4.93
C CYS A 118 -2.69 -1.18 -5.66
N TRP A 119 -2.86 -2.50 -5.63
CA TRP A 119 -1.98 -3.42 -6.36
C TRP A 119 -2.49 -3.58 -7.80
N GLY A 120 -2.05 -2.67 -8.68
CA GLY A 120 -2.68 -2.43 -9.98
C GLY A 120 -4.06 -1.78 -9.88
N HIS A 121 -4.64 -1.45 -11.03
CA HIS A 121 -6.04 -1.04 -11.16
C HIS A 121 -6.88 -2.16 -11.78
N THR A 122 -8.20 -2.09 -11.60
CA THR A 122 -9.14 -3.04 -12.20
C THR A 122 -9.17 -3.02 -13.73
N ASP A 123 -8.72 -1.93 -14.34
CA ASP A 123 -8.62 -1.72 -15.79
C ASP A 123 -7.22 -2.04 -16.36
N MET A 124 -6.28 -2.49 -15.51
CA MET A 124 -4.94 -2.86 -15.95
C MET A 124 -4.87 -4.31 -16.41
N ASP A 125 -4.32 -4.51 -17.61
CA ASP A 125 -3.88 -5.82 -18.05
C ASP A 125 -2.84 -6.36 -17.04
N SER A 126 -3.18 -7.50 -16.44
CA SER A 126 -2.57 -8.10 -15.25
C SER A 126 -1.10 -8.52 -15.36
N TYR A 127 -0.40 -8.11 -16.43
CA TYR A 127 0.92 -8.64 -16.76
C TYR A 127 2.06 -8.00 -15.93
N HIS A 128 1.84 -6.82 -15.32
CA HIS A 128 2.82 -6.18 -14.42
C HIS A 128 2.12 -5.46 -13.25
N PRO A 129 1.52 -6.19 -12.30
CA PRO A 129 0.88 -5.53 -11.18
C PRO A 129 1.97 -4.95 -10.26
N GLY A 130 1.73 -3.73 -9.79
CA GLY A 130 2.59 -3.01 -8.88
C GLY A 130 1.77 -1.99 -8.12
N TRP A 131 2.35 -1.44 -7.05
CA TRP A 131 1.66 -0.45 -6.25
C TRP A 131 1.44 0.86 -7.02
N VAL A 132 0.17 1.26 -7.14
CA VAL A 132 -0.30 2.49 -7.77
C VAL A 132 -1.15 3.28 -6.79
N ILE A 133 -1.38 4.56 -7.06
CA ILE A 133 -2.38 5.33 -6.32
C ILE A 133 -3.75 4.77 -6.70
N CYS A 134 -4.60 4.42 -5.74
CA CYS A 134 -5.95 3.94 -6.00
C CYS A 134 -6.80 4.98 -6.74
N HIS A 135 -7.72 4.54 -7.61
CA HIS A 135 -8.75 5.43 -8.13
C HIS A 135 -9.71 5.88 -7.03
N PRO A 136 -10.41 7.02 -7.21
CA PRO A 136 -11.48 7.42 -6.31
C PRO A 136 -12.51 6.29 -6.15
N GLY A 137 -12.74 5.85 -4.91
CA GLY A 137 -13.68 4.76 -4.59
C GLY A 137 -13.07 3.36 -4.52
N GLU A 138 -11.81 3.16 -4.94
CA GLU A 138 -11.15 1.85 -4.83
C GLU A 138 -10.61 1.55 -3.43
N TRP A 139 -10.42 2.56 -2.56
CA TRP A 139 -9.83 2.43 -1.22
C TRP A 139 -10.84 2.54 -0.06
N GLN A 140 -12.15 2.58 -0.36
CA GLN A 140 -13.24 2.70 0.61
C GLN A 140 -13.65 1.37 1.24
#